data_AF-A0A6L8MX97-F1
#
_entry.id   AF-A0A6L8MX97-F1
#
_cell.length_a   1.000
_cell.length_b   1.000
_cell.length_c   1.000
_cell.angle_alpha   90.00
_cell.angle_beta   90.00
_cell.angle_gamma   90.00
#
_symmetry.space_group_name_H-M   'P 1'
#
loop_
_entity.id
_entity.type
_entity.pdbx_description
1 polymer ?
#
loop_
_entity_poly.entity_id
_entity_poly.type
_entity_poly.pdbx_seq_one_letter_code
_entity_poly.pdbx_strand_id
1 'polypeptide(L)'
;MKIGIGGILMDRKGFLLKITSIFLICFCILVFPIRSIYATELTNQPSPTDTYDIVLTSVSFDEQSYLQKRWEDGGYIGQQLNVEDYFGKEAVGLKGLNFELRKESATGELIQSGVTSAEGRLVFTGLPAGRYVIILNEEASSLSGIKYKLSVPVEVNLPVFKEDGTWYTTGEDALHVYPKQVIQVDEEKTKFHVKKVWKGKQLENVTVNLKKNGEIVDSIELSNSNNWEYTFENLDKQSSNGETITYSAEEVVPENYTATYVPSSDGNGITITNTYVPTKPPRSMIIKTGTLEIFWIIGISVVMIGFGYRLYRTDNKNDDSL
;
A
#
# COMPACT_ATOMS: atom_id res chain seq x y z
N MET A 1 10.05 103.06 59.00
CA MET A 1 10.83 101.81 59.22
C MET A 1 11.75 101.63 58.02
N LYS A 2 13.09 101.62 58.24
CA LYS A 2 14.10 101.17 57.26
C LYS A 2 13.76 99.74 56.82
N ILE A 3 14.03 99.32 55.58
CA ILE A 3 15.22 98.58 55.06
C ILE A 3 14.74 98.18 53.63
N GLY A 4 15.48 98.14 52.52
CA GLY A 4 16.88 97.98 52.19
C GLY A 4 16.93 97.17 50.88
N ILE A 5 17.82 97.57 49.97
CA ILE A 5 17.99 97.08 48.59
C ILE A 5 18.54 95.64 48.57
N GLY A 6 18.19 94.85 47.55
CA GLY A 6 18.87 93.59 47.23
C GLY A 6 18.50 93.09 45.84
N GLY A 7 19.25 93.52 44.82
CA GLY A 7 19.10 93.05 43.45
C GLY A 7 19.52 91.59 43.30
N ILE A 8 18.75 90.83 42.52
CA ILE A 8 19.18 89.54 41.97
C ILE A 8 19.41 89.78 40.47
N LEU A 9 20.68 90.03 40.13
CA LEU A 9 21.21 89.89 38.79
C LEU A 9 21.14 88.41 38.42
N MET A 10 20.09 88.01 37.70
CA MET A 10 20.01 86.68 37.10
C MET A 10 20.77 86.68 35.77
N ASP A 11 21.80 85.85 35.72
CA ASP A 11 22.71 85.64 34.59
C ASP A 11 21.96 85.23 33.31
N ARG A 12 21.94 86.13 32.32
CA ARG A 12 21.30 85.91 31.00
C ARG A 12 21.94 84.79 30.18
N LYS A 13 23.13 84.28 30.54
CA LYS A 13 23.82 83.25 29.75
C LYS A 13 23.33 81.83 30.03
N GLY A 14 22.78 81.55 31.22
CA GLY A 14 22.22 80.22 31.56
C GLY A 14 20.81 79.96 31.02
N PHE A 15 20.04 81.02 30.73
CA PHE A 15 18.66 80.90 30.22
C PHE A 15 18.61 80.72 28.69
N LEU A 16 19.54 81.34 27.94
CA LEU A 16 19.62 81.15 26.48
C LEU A 16 20.06 79.73 26.09
N LEU A 17 20.96 79.10 26.86
CA LEU A 17 21.49 77.77 26.53
C LEU A 17 20.45 76.64 26.73
N LYS A 18 19.45 76.82 27.61
CA LYS A 18 18.36 75.85 27.79
C LYS A 18 17.25 75.97 26.75
N ILE A 19 17.03 77.15 26.18
CA ILE A 19 16.00 77.37 25.14
C ILE A 19 16.49 76.87 23.77
N THR A 20 17.78 76.99 23.46
CA THR A 20 18.34 76.45 22.21
C THR A 20 18.35 74.92 22.17
N SER A 21 18.55 74.24 23.31
CA SER A 21 18.50 72.77 23.37
C SER A 21 17.07 72.20 23.31
N ILE A 22 16.05 72.93 23.77
CA ILE A 22 14.65 72.49 23.68
C ILE A 22 14.10 72.70 22.24
N PHE A 23 14.51 73.76 21.55
CA PHE A 23 14.14 73.96 20.14
C PHE A 23 14.83 72.97 19.18
N LEU A 24 16.05 72.52 19.48
CA LEU A 24 16.74 71.51 18.66
C LEU A 24 16.15 70.09 18.83
N ILE A 25 15.58 69.78 20.00
CA ILE A 25 14.90 68.49 20.24
C ILE A 25 13.50 68.47 19.59
N CYS A 26 12.79 69.60 19.58
CA CYS A 26 11.48 69.69 18.90
C CYS A 26 11.59 69.73 17.36
N PHE A 27 12.68 70.21 16.78
CA PHE A 27 12.86 70.21 15.32
C PHE A 27 13.29 68.84 14.77
N CYS A 28 13.85 67.96 15.60
CA CYS A 28 14.15 66.57 15.22
C CYS A 28 12.94 65.62 15.27
N ILE A 29 11.81 66.03 15.86
CA ILE A 29 10.57 65.23 15.91
C ILE A 29 9.63 65.54 14.73
N LEU A 30 9.86 66.64 13.99
CA LEU A 30 9.03 67.06 12.85
C LEU A 30 9.58 66.68 11.46
N VAL A 31 10.73 65.99 11.38
CA VAL A 31 11.31 65.51 10.11
C VAL A 31 11.76 64.04 10.18
N PHE A 32 11.15 63.24 11.07
CA PHE A 32 11.01 61.84 10.72
C PHE A 32 9.88 61.80 9.68
N PRO A 33 10.12 61.32 8.44
CA PRO A 33 9.00 60.82 7.70
C PRO A 33 8.41 59.75 8.62
N ILE A 34 7.16 59.97 9.05
CA ILE A 34 6.28 58.85 9.27
C ILE A 34 6.34 58.16 7.90
N ARG A 35 7.26 57.21 7.73
CA ARG A 35 6.97 56.08 6.87
C ARG A 35 5.71 55.58 7.52
N SER A 36 4.58 55.96 6.92
CA SER A 36 3.42 55.10 6.95
C SER A 36 4.02 53.75 6.69
N ILE A 37 4.11 52.94 7.74
CA ILE A 37 4.11 51.51 7.56
C ILE A 37 2.78 51.35 6.86
N TYR A 38 2.81 51.35 5.53
CA TYR A 38 1.82 50.62 4.79
C TYR A 38 1.95 49.25 5.46
N ALA A 39 1.01 48.94 6.34
CA ALA A 39 0.61 47.56 6.46
C ALA A 39 0.35 47.21 5.00
N THR A 40 1.26 46.44 4.41
CA THR A 40 0.94 45.74 3.18
C THR A 40 -0.39 45.12 3.51
N GLU A 41 -1.48 45.60 2.90
CA GLU A 41 -2.77 44.94 3.08
C GLU A 41 -2.46 43.47 2.86
N LEU A 42 -2.85 42.59 3.78
CA LEU A 42 -2.77 41.17 3.50
C LEU A 42 -3.65 40.98 2.27
N THR A 43 -3.06 41.04 1.08
CA THR A 43 -3.77 40.97 -0.21
C THR A 43 -4.36 39.58 -0.44
N ASN A 44 -4.31 38.74 0.58
CA ASN A 44 -4.73 37.37 0.60
C ASN A 44 -5.75 37.13 1.73
N GLN A 45 -6.42 38.15 2.27
CA GLN A 45 -7.45 37.93 3.28
C GLN A 45 -8.70 37.31 2.63
N PRO A 46 -9.25 36.19 3.14
CA PRO A 46 -10.37 35.51 2.49
C PRO A 46 -11.66 36.33 2.57
N SER A 47 -12.46 36.28 1.52
CA SER A 47 -13.76 36.94 1.43
C SER A 47 -14.82 36.20 2.26
N PRO A 48 -15.82 36.90 2.83
CA PRO A 48 -16.96 36.26 3.51
C PRO A 48 -17.78 35.30 2.62
N THR A 49 -17.66 35.44 1.29
CA THR A 49 -18.35 34.59 0.30
C THR A 49 -17.49 33.43 -0.20
N ASP A 50 -16.22 33.36 0.20
CA ASP A 50 -15.35 32.28 -0.22
C ASP A 50 -15.80 30.97 0.38
N THR A 51 -15.58 29.90 -0.38
CA THR A 51 -15.88 28.53 0.02
C THR A 51 -14.62 27.69 0.04
N TYR A 52 -14.64 26.65 0.86
CA TYR A 52 -13.50 25.78 1.13
C TYR A 52 -13.92 24.32 1.00
N ASP A 53 -12.97 23.49 0.61
CA ASP A 53 -13.13 22.05 0.63
C ASP A 53 -12.27 21.44 1.74
N ILE A 54 -12.78 20.37 2.32
CA ILE A 54 -12.04 19.53 3.27
C ILE A 54 -11.93 18.14 2.67
N VAL A 55 -10.70 17.68 2.47
CA VAL A 55 -10.37 16.31 2.07
C VAL A 55 -10.04 15.50 3.31
N LEU A 56 -10.98 14.65 3.73
CA LEU A 56 -10.76 13.67 4.77
C LEU A 56 -10.12 12.42 4.16
N THR A 57 -9.04 11.95 4.77
CA THR A 57 -8.42 10.66 4.44
C THR A 57 -8.34 9.80 5.68
N SER A 58 -9.11 8.71 5.67
CA SER A 58 -9.14 7.73 6.73
C SER A 58 -8.18 6.59 6.43
N VAL A 59 -7.25 6.31 7.33
CA VAL A 59 -6.20 5.30 7.14
C VAL A 59 -6.10 4.40 8.37
N SER A 60 -5.78 3.12 8.15
CA SER A 60 -5.25 2.28 9.21
C SER A 60 -3.80 2.65 9.49
N PHE A 61 -3.41 2.64 10.76
CA PHE A 61 -2.01 2.86 11.15
C PHE A 61 -1.67 1.96 12.34
N ASP A 62 -0.41 1.53 12.38
CA ASP A 62 0.18 0.95 13.59
C ASP A 62 0.48 2.06 14.60
N GLU A 63 0.00 1.91 15.84
CA GLU A 63 0.13 2.93 16.88
C GLU A 63 1.60 3.21 17.22
N GLN A 64 2.49 2.21 17.15
CA GLN A 64 3.92 2.42 17.42
C GLN A 64 4.58 3.29 16.34
N SER A 65 4.29 3.03 15.07
CA SER A 65 4.77 3.80 13.93
C SER A 65 4.28 5.25 13.96
N TYR A 66 3.02 5.49 14.33
CA TYR A 66 2.44 6.84 14.45
C TYR A 66 3.08 7.67 15.58
N LEU A 67 3.39 7.05 16.73
CA LEU A 67 3.96 7.77 17.87
C LEU A 67 5.37 8.32 17.55
N GLN A 68 6.21 7.58 16.83
CA GLN A 68 7.60 7.99 16.55
C GLN A 68 7.72 9.29 15.75
N LYS A 69 6.81 9.56 14.80
CA LYS A 69 6.88 10.75 13.93
C LYS A 69 6.38 12.04 14.59
N ARG A 70 5.57 11.94 15.64
CA ARG A 70 4.98 13.10 16.31
C ARG A 70 6.01 14.01 16.99
N TRP A 71 7.25 13.54 17.18
CA TRP A 71 8.30 14.26 17.89
C TRP A 71 9.26 15.06 17.00
N GLU A 72 9.11 15.03 15.67
CA GLU A 72 10.06 15.69 14.75
C GLU A 72 9.48 16.90 13.99
N ASP A 73 8.17 16.97 13.73
CA ASP A 73 7.59 18.02 12.89
C ASP A 73 6.81 19.09 13.69
N GLY A 74 7.01 20.36 13.30
CA GLY A 74 6.45 21.58 13.88
C GLY A 74 4.93 21.77 13.82
N GLY A 75 4.15 20.69 13.98
CA GLY A 75 2.69 20.68 13.98
C GLY A 75 2.11 20.52 12.57
N TYR A 76 1.24 19.53 12.39
CA TYR A 76 0.45 19.34 11.17
C TYR A 76 -0.59 20.46 11.02
N ILE A 77 -0.63 21.13 9.86
CA ILE A 77 -1.52 22.28 9.62
C ILE A 77 -2.43 22.09 8.40
N GLY A 78 -2.61 20.86 7.93
CA GLY A 78 -3.63 20.53 6.94
C GLY A 78 -3.14 20.30 5.51
N GLN A 79 -1.83 20.18 5.30
CA GLN A 79 -1.26 19.84 4.00
C GLN A 79 -1.57 18.39 3.62
N GLN A 80 -1.63 18.07 2.33
CA GLN A 80 -1.71 16.68 1.91
C GLN A 80 -0.46 15.92 2.34
N LEU A 81 -0.66 14.78 3.02
CA LEU A 81 0.41 13.87 3.42
C LEU A 81 0.51 12.70 2.43
N ASN A 82 1.74 12.27 2.18
CA ASN A 82 1.98 10.93 1.64
C ASN A 82 1.65 9.90 2.74
N VAL A 83 0.71 8.99 2.43
CA VAL A 83 0.17 8.05 3.41
C VAL A 83 1.22 7.06 3.87
N GLU A 84 1.97 6.44 2.97
CA GLU A 84 2.98 5.45 3.31
C GLU A 84 4.13 6.08 4.10
N ASP A 85 4.56 7.27 3.67
CA ASP A 85 5.64 7.97 4.35
C ASP A 85 5.19 8.33 5.76
N TYR A 86 4.00 8.89 5.96
CA TYR A 86 3.56 9.42 7.26
C TYR A 86 2.98 8.35 8.20
N PHE A 87 2.20 7.40 7.69
CA PHE A 87 1.49 6.39 8.50
C PHE A 87 2.13 5.00 8.45
N GLY A 88 3.14 4.79 7.61
CA GLY A 88 3.86 3.54 7.43
C GLY A 88 3.46 2.79 6.16
N LYS A 89 4.35 1.93 5.65
CA LYS A 89 4.16 1.21 4.37
C LYS A 89 2.94 0.28 4.33
N GLU A 90 2.50 -0.19 5.49
CA GLU A 90 1.32 -1.05 5.64
C GLU A 90 0.03 -0.25 5.83
N ALA A 91 0.10 1.08 5.83
CA ALA A 91 -1.06 1.95 6.00
C ALA A 91 -1.95 1.87 4.75
N VAL A 92 -3.23 1.58 4.97
CA VAL A 92 -4.20 1.43 3.90
C VAL A 92 -5.42 2.29 4.17
N GLY A 93 -6.01 2.79 3.09
CA GLY A 93 -7.25 3.56 3.12
C GLY A 93 -8.41 2.72 3.66
N LEU A 94 -9.19 3.28 4.57
CA LEU A 94 -10.34 2.60 5.16
C LEU A 94 -11.62 2.96 4.41
N LYS A 95 -12.11 2.03 3.61
CA LYS A 95 -13.36 2.14 2.84
C LYS A 95 -14.59 1.94 3.72
N GLY A 96 -15.69 2.63 3.42
CA GLY A 96 -16.99 2.31 4.01
C GLY A 96 -17.28 3.02 5.34
N LEU A 97 -16.41 3.94 5.78
CA LEU A 97 -16.64 4.75 6.96
C LEU A 97 -17.52 5.94 6.60
N ASN A 98 -18.61 6.12 7.34
CA ASN A 98 -19.47 7.27 7.21
C ASN A 98 -19.01 8.39 8.15
N PHE A 99 -18.73 9.56 7.60
CA PHE A 99 -18.44 10.76 8.38
C PHE A 99 -19.51 11.81 8.19
N GLU A 100 -19.77 12.53 9.27
CA GLU A 100 -20.65 13.69 9.32
C GLU A 100 -19.83 14.94 9.61
N LEU A 101 -20.02 15.97 8.80
CA LEU A 101 -19.52 17.32 9.04
C LEU A 101 -20.62 18.13 9.71
N ARG A 102 -20.38 18.53 10.96
CA ARG A 102 -21.34 19.30 11.77
C ARG A 102 -20.82 20.69 12.09
N LYS A 103 -21.73 21.66 12.20
CA LYS A 103 -21.39 23.07 12.48
C LYS A 103 -21.22 23.32 13.98
N GLU A 104 -20.19 24.07 14.35
CA GLU A 104 -19.81 24.48 15.72
C GLU A 104 -19.47 23.37 16.73
N SER A 105 -20.15 22.23 16.69
CA SER A 105 -19.96 21.12 17.65
C SER A 105 -20.35 19.76 17.05
N ALA A 106 -19.93 18.68 17.73
CA ALA A 106 -20.30 17.30 17.38
C ALA A 106 -21.82 17.02 17.43
N THR A 107 -22.61 17.86 18.11
CA THR A 107 -24.07 17.74 18.17
C THR A 107 -24.79 18.85 17.38
N GLY A 108 -24.03 19.69 16.68
CA GLY A 108 -24.55 20.80 15.90
C GLY A 108 -25.24 20.37 14.61
N GLU A 109 -25.63 21.36 13.81
CA GLU A 109 -26.29 21.17 12.52
C GLU A 109 -25.45 20.28 11.61
N LEU A 110 -26.07 19.24 11.02
CA LEU A 110 -25.45 18.41 10.00
C LEU A 110 -25.38 19.19 8.69
N ILE A 111 -24.17 19.41 8.20
CA ILE A 111 -23.92 20.18 6.97
C ILE A 111 -23.78 19.23 5.78
N GLN A 112 -22.93 18.21 5.90
CA GLN A 112 -22.70 17.20 4.88
C GLN A 112 -22.39 15.86 5.55
N SER A 113 -22.65 14.76 4.85
CA SER A 113 -22.18 13.43 5.24
C SER A 113 -21.78 12.63 4.01
N GLY A 114 -20.95 11.61 4.22
CA GLY A 114 -20.53 10.74 3.13
C GLY A 114 -19.73 9.55 3.61
N VAL A 115 -19.49 8.64 2.68
CA VAL A 115 -18.79 7.38 2.92
C VAL A 115 -17.44 7.41 2.23
N THR A 116 -16.40 6.93 2.90
CA THR A 116 -15.05 6.87 2.35
C THR A 116 -14.92 5.89 1.17
N SER A 117 -14.11 6.26 0.18
CA SER A 117 -13.77 5.45 -1.00
C SER A 117 -12.84 4.28 -0.66
N ALA A 118 -12.44 3.48 -1.66
CA ALA A 118 -11.47 2.39 -1.50
C ALA A 118 -10.12 2.87 -0.93
N GLU A 119 -9.73 4.09 -1.25
CA GLU A 119 -8.52 4.77 -0.78
C GLU A 119 -8.73 5.49 0.56
N GLY A 120 -9.89 5.33 1.20
CA GLY A 120 -10.22 5.99 2.46
C GLY A 120 -10.56 7.47 2.33
N ARG A 121 -10.77 7.98 1.10
CA ARG A 121 -10.97 9.41 0.83
C ARG A 121 -12.45 9.79 0.86
N LEU A 122 -12.74 10.95 1.44
CA LEU A 122 -14.04 11.63 1.41
C LEU A 122 -13.79 13.14 1.27
N VAL A 123 -14.60 13.84 0.46
CA VAL A 123 -14.44 15.29 0.24
C VAL A 123 -15.74 16.01 0.61
N PHE A 124 -15.63 16.97 1.52
CA PHE A 124 -16.67 17.94 1.81
C PHE A 124 -16.40 19.19 0.99
N THR A 125 -17.38 19.67 0.24
CA THR A 125 -17.16 20.76 -0.73
C THR A 125 -18.01 21.99 -0.48
N GLY A 126 -17.55 23.16 -0.90
CA GLY A 126 -18.37 24.38 -0.90
C GLY A 126 -18.73 24.90 0.50
N LEU A 127 -17.84 24.70 1.48
CA LEU A 127 -18.07 25.08 2.86
C LEU A 127 -17.78 26.57 3.08
N PRO A 128 -18.69 27.37 3.65
CA PRO A 128 -18.36 28.74 4.04
C PRO A 128 -17.34 28.77 5.20
N ALA A 129 -16.78 29.96 5.47
CA ALA A 129 -15.96 30.15 6.67
C ALA A 129 -16.76 29.86 7.95
N GLY A 130 -16.12 29.19 8.91
CA GLY A 130 -16.79 28.78 10.14
C GLY A 130 -16.10 27.63 10.86
N ARG A 131 -16.63 27.31 12.04
CA ARG A 131 -16.19 26.16 12.83
C ARG A 131 -16.99 24.92 12.47
N TYR A 132 -16.28 23.84 12.24
CA TYR A 132 -16.83 22.54 11.92
C TYR A 132 -16.21 21.45 12.80
N VAL A 133 -16.99 20.42 13.05
CA VAL A 133 -16.56 19.20 13.74
C VAL A 133 -16.91 18.02 12.85
N ILE A 134 -15.91 17.23 12.50
CA ILE A 134 -16.08 15.99 11.74
C ILE A 134 -16.16 14.84 12.73
N ILE A 135 -17.23 14.05 12.64
CA ILE A 135 -17.47 12.89 13.50
C ILE A 135 -17.69 11.63 12.66
N LEU A 136 -17.26 10.49 13.19
CA LEU A 136 -17.57 9.18 12.63
C LEU A 136 -19.01 8.79 13.02
N ASN A 137 -19.82 8.41 12.04
CA ASN A 137 -21.11 7.77 12.28
C ASN A 137 -20.95 6.26 12.18
N GLU A 138 -20.78 5.59 13.33
CA GLU A 138 -20.53 4.15 13.40
C GLU A 138 -21.71 3.31 12.90
N GLU A 139 -22.94 3.74 13.16
CA GLU A 139 -24.15 3.01 12.74
C GLU A 139 -24.34 3.02 11.22
N ALA A 140 -23.95 4.12 10.58
CA ALA A 140 -23.98 4.26 9.12
C ALA A 140 -22.71 3.75 8.43
N SER A 141 -21.69 3.35 9.20
CA SER A 141 -20.45 2.81 8.68
C SER A 141 -20.57 1.30 8.45
N SER A 142 -19.91 0.81 7.42
CA SER A 142 -19.81 -0.62 7.14
C SER A 142 -18.37 -0.97 6.82
N LEU A 143 -17.72 -1.69 7.72
CA LEU A 143 -16.49 -2.41 7.42
C LEU A 143 -16.64 -3.88 7.72
N SER A 144 -16.10 -4.71 6.81
CA SER A 144 -15.99 -6.14 7.04
C SER A 144 -15.02 -6.37 8.20
N GLY A 145 -15.48 -7.03 9.26
CA GLY A 145 -14.60 -7.63 10.28
C GLY A 145 -13.94 -6.70 11.30
N ILE A 146 -14.01 -5.38 11.16
CA ILE A 146 -13.43 -4.41 12.10
C ILE A 146 -14.50 -3.86 13.06
N LYS A 147 -14.19 -3.80 14.36
CA LYS A 147 -14.97 -3.02 15.34
C LYS A 147 -14.23 -1.72 15.68
N TYR A 148 -14.95 -0.60 15.63
CA TYR A 148 -14.45 0.70 16.09
C TYR A 148 -14.68 0.81 17.58
N LYS A 149 -13.71 1.35 18.33
CA LYS A 149 -13.98 1.74 19.71
C LYS A 149 -14.21 3.23 19.83
N LEU A 150 -13.43 4.07 19.16
CA LEU A 150 -13.55 5.53 19.22
C LEU A 150 -12.87 6.18 18.00
N SER A 151 -13.56 7.11 17.33
CA SER A 151 -12.90 8.15 16.52
C SER A 151 -12.78 9.42 17.35
N VAL A 152 -11.62 10.07 17.33
CA VAL A 152 -11.49 11.41 17.92
C VAL A 152 -12.13 12.40 16.93
N PRO A 153 -13.10 13.23 17.35
CA PRO A 153 -13.65 14.27 16.49
C PRO A 153 -12.56 15.20 15.99
N VAL A 154 -12.64 15.59 14.71
CA VAL A 154 -11.71 16.57 14.13
C VAL A 154 -12.37 17.92 14.10
N GLU A 155 -11.84 18.87 14.86
CA GLU A 155 -12.27 20.26 14.85
C GLU A 155 -11.51 21.04 13.78
N VAL A 156 -12.23 21.76 12.93
CA VAL A 156 -11.68 22.60 11.88
C VAL A 156 -12.29 23.98 11.99
N ASN A 157 -11.45 25.02 11.95
CA ASN A 157 -11.90 26.40 11.86
C ASN A 157 -11.46 26.96 10.51
N LEU A 158 -12.39 27.04 9.55
CA LEU A 158 -12.12 27.57 8.21
C LEU A 158 -12.23 29.09 8.20
N PRO A 159 -11.37 29.79 7.45
CA PRO A 159 -10.25 29.27 6.65
C PRO A 159 -9.02 28.92 7.49
N VAL A 160 -8.19 27.98 6.99
CA VAL A 160 -6.93 27.55 7.62
C VAL A 160 -5.73 28.13 6.87
N PHE A 161 -4.79 28.69 7.62
CA PHE A 161 -3.59 29.35 7.09
C PHE A 161 -2.48 28.32 6.79
N LYS A 162 -1.83 28.46 5.63
CA LYS A 162 -0.67 27.66 5.19
C LYS A 162 0.64 28.26 5.71
N GLU A 163 1.70 27.46 5.69
CA GLU A 163 3.05 27.92 6.07
C GLU A 163 3.60 28.99 5.11
N ASP A 164 3.22 28.93 3.83
CA ASP A 164 3.65 29.86 2.78
C ASP A 164 2.99 31.25 2.83
N GLY A 165 2.11 31.48 3.81
CA GLY A 165 1.39 32.75 3.96
C GLY A 165 0.06 32.82 3.20
N THR A 166 -0.42 31.70 2.63
CA THR A 166 -1.70 31.61 1.93
C THR A 166 -2.76 30.81 2.69
N TRP A 167 -3.95 30.62 2.11
CA TRP A 167 -5.04 29.86 2.73
C TRP A 167 -5.35 28.61 1.92
N TYR A 168 -5.75 27.54 2.59
CA TYR A 168 -6.40 26.42 1.89
C TYR A 168 -7.71 26.88 1.28
N THR A 169 -8.06 26.35 0.10
CA THR A 169 -9.24 26.72 -0.68
C THR A 169 -10.03 25.48 -1.09
N THR A 170 -10.12 25.17 -2.39
CA THR A 170 -10.93 24.09 -2.96
C THR A 170 -10.10 23.22 -3.90
N GLY A 171 -10.63 22.06 -4.28
CA GLY A 171 -9.98 21.18 -5.25
C GLY A 171 -8.61 20.68 -4.80
N GLU A 172 -7.56 20.97 -5.57
CA GLU A 172 -6.17 20.54 -5.27
C GLU A 172 -5.55 21.31 -4.09
N ASP A 173 -6.06 22.50 -3.77
CA ASP A 173 -5.60 23.36 -2.68
C ASP A 173 -6.45 23.22 -1.39
N ALA A 174 -7.29 22.19 -1.34
CA ALA A 174 -8.19 21.92 -0.22
C ALA A 174 -7.44 21.61 1.08
N LEU A 175 -8.13 21.77 2.22
CA LEU A 175 -7.61 21.37 3.52
C LEU A 175 -7.63 19.84 3.65
N HIS A 176 -6.50 19.21 3.95
CA HIS A 176 -6.46 17.78 4.23
C HIS A 176 -6.59 17.51 5.74
N VAL A 177 -7.32 16.46 6.11
CA VAL A 177 -7.46 16.01 7.50
C VAL A 177 -7.39 14.49 7.59
N TYR A 178 -6.78 14.01 8.68
CA TYR A 178 -6.55 12.59 8.94
C TYR A 178 -7.06 12.24 10.34
N PRO A 179 -8.37 11.92 10.48
CA PRO A 179 -8.96 11.61 11.78
C PRO A 179 -8.27 10.42 12.45
N LYS A 180 -7.89 10.58 13.73
CA LYS A 180 -7.37 9.45 14.52
C LYS A 180 -8.50 8.49 14.84
N GLN A 181 -8.33 7.23 14.46
CA GLN A 181 -9.23 6.13 14.78
C GLN A 181 -8.52 5.10 15.65
N VAL A 182 -9.25 4.54 16.62
CA VAL A 182 -8.80 3.36 17.37
C VAL A 182 -9.54 2.17 16.79
N ILE A 183 -8.82 1.39 15.97
CA ILE A 183 -9.28 0.14 15.39
C ILE A 183 -9.14 -0.95 16.47
N GLN A 184 -10.24 -1.62 16.82
CA GLN A 184 -10.17 -2.91 17.50
C GLN A 184 -10.40 -3.99 16.45
N VAL A 185 -9.30 -4.48 15.88
CA VAL A 185 -9.34 -5.76 15.19
C VAL A 185 -9.53 -6.78 16.31
N ASP A 186 -10.64 -7.52 16.31
CA ASP A 186 -10.68 -8.76 17.07
C ASP A 186 -9.56 -9.60 16.45
N GLU A 187 -8.39 -9.65 17.09
CA GLU A 187 -7.20 -10.36 16.65
C GLU A 187 -7.45 -11.87 16.73
N GLU A 188 -8.43 -12.35 15.98
CA GLU A 188 -8.64 -13.76 15.80
C GLU A 188 -7.45 -14.30 15.03
N LYS A 189 -6.56 -14.98 15.77
CA LYS A 189 -5.50 -15.77 15.18
C LYS A 189 -6.08 -17.09 14.67
N THR A 190 -5.44 -17.61 13.65
CA THR A 190 -5.63 -18.96 13.14
C THR A 190 -4.28 -19.66 13.08
N LYS A 191 -4.33 -20.91 12.65
CA LYS A 191 -3.16 -21.73 12.39
C LYS A 191 -3.35 -22.48 11.09
N PHE A 192 -2.25 -22.84 10.46
CA PHE A 192 -2.26 -23.59 9.20
C PHE A 192 -1.37 -24.82 9.32
N HIS A 193 -1.97 -26.00 9.27
CA HIS A 193 -1.27 -27.26 9.43
C HIS A 193 -0.82 -27.84 8.08
N VAL A 194 0.43 -28.27 7.98
CA VAL A 194 0.98 -28.95 6.82
C VAL A 194 1.40 -30.37 7.22
N LYS A 195 0.96 -31.34 6.43
CA LYS A 195 1.38 -32.74 6.54
C LYS A 195 1.97 -33.22 5.22
N LYS A 196 3.11 -33.91 5.29
CA LYS A 196 3.78 -34.49 4.13
C LYS A 196 3.64 -36.01 4.11
N VAL A 197 3.29 -36.54 2.95
CA VAL A 197 3.16 -37.97 2.67
C VAL A 197 4.01 -38.34 1.46
N TRP A 198 4.64 -39.51 1.52
CA TRP A 198 5.46 -40.06 0.42
C TRP A 198 4.82 -41.32 -0.15
N LYS A 199 4.77 -41.40 -1.49
CA LYS A 199 4.45 -42.61 -2.26
C LYS A 199 5.69 -43.04 -3.03
N GLY A 200 6.33 -44.11 -2.57
CA GLY A 200 7.58 -44.61 -3.13
C GLY A 200 8.79 -44.15 -2.32
N LYS A 201 9.85 -43.68 -3.00
CA LYS A 201 11.08 -43.26 -2.35
C LYS A 201 10.87 -41.98 -1.53
N GLN A 202 11.26 -41.99 -0.27
CA GLN A 202 11.25 -40.83 0.62
C GLN A 202 12.62 -40.13 0.59
N LEU A 203 12.63 -38.80 0.61
CA LEU A 203 13.86 -37.99 0.74
C LEU A 203 14.17 -37.66 2.21
N GLU A 204 15.33 -37.07 2.47
CA GLU A 204 15.73 -36.67 3.83
C GLU A 204 14.87 -35.50 4.34
N ASN A 205 14.64 -34.52 3.47
CA ASN A 205 13.82 -33.36 3.76
C ASN A 205 13.11 -32.81 2.51
N VAL A 206 12.19 -31.87 2.72
CA VAL A 206 11.65 -31.01 1.67
C VAL A 206 11.21 -29.65 2.21
N THR A 207 11.33 -28.62 1.39
CA THR A 207 10.90 -27.25 1.74
C THR A 207 9.45 -27.02 1.33
N VAL A 208 8.65 -26.49 2.26
CA VAL A 208 7.27 -26.04 2.03
C VAL A 208 7.14 -24.58 2.42
N ASN A 209 6.59 -23.79 1.50
CA ASN A 209 6.37 -22.36 1.65
C ASN A 209 4.92 -22.10 2.09
N LEU A 210 4.72 -21.29 3.13
CA LEU A 210 3.41 -20.74 3.47
C LEU A 210 3.16 -19.49 2.61
N LYS A 211 1.97 -19.45 1.99
CA LYS A 211 1.53 -18.30 1.19
C LYS A 211 0.36 -17.59 1.87
N LYS A 212 0.49 -16.28 2.06
CA LYS A 212 -0.56 -15.36 2.51
C LYS A 212 -1.07 -14.59 1.30
N ASN A 213 -2.35 -14.75 0.94
CA ASN A 213 -2.96 -14.12 -0.24
C ASN A 213 -2.17 -14.33 -1.55
N GLY A 214 -1.47 -15.46 -1.67
CA GLY A 214 -0.67 -15.79 -2.86
C GLY A 214 0.81 -15.41 -2.79
N GLU A 215 1.26 -14.67 -1.77
CA GLU A 215 2.66 -14.31 -1.57
C GLU A 215 3.32 -15.19 -0.50
N ILE A 216 4.58 -15.58 -0.72
CA ILE A 216 5.34 -16.38 0.24
C ILE A 216 5.68 -15.50 1.44
N VAL A 217 5.27 -15.92 2.63
CA VAL A 217 5.51 -15.20 3.90
C VAL A 217 6.35 -15.98 4.90
N ASP A 218 6.41 -17.30 4.77
CA ASP A 218 7.22 -18.17 5.62
C ASP A 218 7.61 -19.46 4.89
N SER A 219 8.61 -20.17 5.39
CA SER A 219 9.11 -21.42 4.79
C SER A 219 9.61 -22.37 5.87
N ILE A 220 9.23 -23.64 5.76
CA ILE A 220 9.65 -24.69 6.70
C ILE A 220 10.26 -25.87 5.96
N GLU A 221 11.25 -26.50 6.59
CA GLU A 221 11.79 -27.79 6.16
C GLU A 221 11.08 -28.93 6.90
N LEU A 222 10.42 -29.82 6.16
CA LEU A 222 9.82 -31.04 6.68
C LEU A 222 10.78 -32.21 6.52
N SER A 223 10.93 -33.02 7.57
CA SER A 223 11.82 -34.18 7.58
C SER A 223 11.35 -35.23 8.59
N ASN A 224 12.11 -36.31 8.77
CA ASN A 224 11.80 -37.29 9.82
C ASN A 224 11.85 -36.68 11.24
N SER A 225 12.64 -35.62 11.48
CA SER A 225 12.80 -35.06 12.82
C SER A 225 11.55 -34.35 13.34
N ASN A 226 10.71 -33.83 12.44
CA ASN A 226 9.42 -33.22 12.75
C ASN A 226 8.24 -34.10 12.32
N ASN A 227 8.49 -35.41 12.12
CA ASN A 227 7.48 -36.36 11.69
C ASN A 227 6.74 -35.94 10.40
N TRP A 228 7.41 -35.20 9.51
CA TRP A 228 6.84 -34.71 8.26
C TRP A 228 5.61 -33.81 8.44
N GLU A 229 5.51 -33.13 9.58
CA GLU A 229 4.38 -32.27 9.93
C GLU A 229 4.87 -30.95 10.53
N TYR A 230 4.12 -29.87 10.28
CA TYR A 230 4.34 -28.58 10.90
C TYR A 230 3.04 -27.79 10.98
N THR A 231 2.91 -26.94 11.98
CA THR A 231 1.77 -26.02 12.11
C THR A 231 2.30 -24.61 12.25
N PHE A 232 1.93 -23.76 11.30
CA PHE A 232 2.14 -22.32 11.41
C PHE A 232 1.09 -21.78 12.38
N GLU A 233 1.54 -21.21 13.51
CA GLU A 233 0.67 -20.67 14.57
C GLU A 233 0.60 -19.14 14.48
N ASN A 234 -0.32 -18.52 15.23
CA ASN A 234 -0.45 -17.06 15.35
C ASN A 234 -0.63 -16.31 14.02
N LEU A 235 -1.30 -16.94 13.05
CA LEU A 235 -1.57 -16.34 11.75
C LEU A 235 -2.79 -15.41 11.83
N ASP A 236 -2.71 -14.21 11.28
CA ASP A 236 -3.86 -13.30 11.26
C ASP A 236 -4.98 -13.84 10.36
N LYS A 237 -6.23 -13.89 10.84
CA LYS A 237 -7.39 -14.22 9.99
C LYS A 237 -7.82 -13.07 9.08
N GLN A 238 -7.56 -11.83 9.47
CA GLN A 238 -7.93 -10.64 8.73
C GLN A 238 -6.74 -9.70 8.60
N SER A 239 -6.64 -9.00 7.47
CA SER A 239 -5.64 -7.93 7.28
C SER A 239 -6.04 -6.67 8.05
N SER A 240 -5.13 -5.69 8.06
CA SER A 240 -5.32 -4.40 8.74
C SER A 240 -6.53 -3.60 8.25
N ASN A 241 -7.06 -3.90 7.06
CA ASN A 241 -8.28 -3.34 6.48
C ASN A 241 -9.55 -4.17 6.74
N GLY A 242 -9.46 -5.29 7.48
CA GLY A 242 -10.60 -6.15 7.79
C GLY A 242 -10.97 -7.15 6.69
N GLU A 243 -10.15 -7.28 5.64
CA GLU A 243 -10.34 -8.31 4.62
C GLU A 243 -9.86 -9.68 5.12
N THR A 244 -10.59 -10.74 4.78
CA THR A 244 -10.22 -12.11 5.16
C THR A 244 -8.94 -12.54 4.46
N ILE A 245 -7.97 -13.03 5.23
CA ILE A 245 -6.71 -13.57 4.72
C ILE A 245 -6.90 -15.03 4.30
N THR A 246 -6.41 -15.38 3.12
CA THR A 246 -6.35 -16.77 2.64
C THR A 246 -4.93 -17.32 2.78
N TYR A 247 -4.79 -18.45 3.48
CA TYR A 247 -3.53 -19.19 3.58
C TYR A 247 -3.52 -20.43 2.69
N SER A 248 -2.36 -20.72 2.11
CA SER A 248 -2.10 -21.95 1.36
C SER A 248 -0.64 -22.37 1.51
N ALA A 249 -0.27 -23.58 1.10
CA ALA A 249 1.12 -24.00 1.07
C ALA A 249 1.54 -24.50 -0.31
N GLU A 250 2.79 -24.23 -0.66
CA GLU A 250 3.42 -24.63 -1.92
C GLU A 250 4.75 -25.31 -1.63
N GLU A 251 4.97 -26.51 -2.18
CA GLU A 251 6.22 -27.25 -2.01
C GLU A 251 7.20 -26.93 -3.13
N VAL A 252 8.48 -26.84 -2.80
CA VAL A 252 9.56 -26.90 -3.80
C VAL A 252 9.72 -28.36 -4.23
N VAL A 253 8.95 -28.77 -5.25
CA VAL A 253 8.85 -30.18 -5.67
C VAL A 253 10.21 -30.70 -6.13
N PRO A 254 10.75 -31.78 -5.51
CA PRO A 254 12.03 -32.35 -5.88
C PRO A 254 12.01 -33.01 -7.28
N GLU A 255 13.19 -33.10 -7.91
CA GLU A 255 13.34 -33.80 -9.20
C GLU A 255 12.89 -35.26 -9.11
N ASN A 256 12.24 -35.77 -10.15
CA ASN A 256 11.68 -37.13 -10.24
C ASN A 256 10.48 -37.37 -9.30
N TYR A 257 9.79 -36.32 -8.87
CA TYR A 257 8.55 -36.42 -8.11
C TYR A 257 7.42 -35.60 -8.76
N THR A 258 6.19 -36.02 -8.49
CA THR A 258 4.99 -35.21 -8.70
C THR A 258 4.32 -34.97 -7.35
N ALA A 259 3.88 -33.75 -7.09
CA ALA A 259 3.16 -33.38 -5.87
C ALA A 259 1.64 -33.28 -6.11
N THR A 260 0.85 -33.77 -5.16
CA THR A 260 -0.60 -33.53 -5.08
C THR A 260 -0.96 -32.89 -3.75
N TYR A 261 -1.93 -31.98 -3.79
CA TYR A 261 -2.30 -31.14 -2.67
C TYR A 261 -3.76 -31.42 -2.27
N VAL A 262 -3.99 -31.81 -1.03
CA VAL A 262 -5.34 -32.10 -0.50
C VAL A 262 -5.60 -31.19 0.70
N PRO A 263 -6.45 -30.17 0.58
CA PRO A 263 -6.84 -29.32 1.70
C PRO A 263 -7.52 -30.13 2.81
N SER A 264 -7.32 -29.70 4.06
CA SER A 264 -8.08 -30.20 5.21
C SER A 264 -9.55 -29.80 5.12
N SER A 265 -10.44 -30.59 5.71
CA SER A 265 -11.89 -30.34 5.70
C SER A 265 -12.30 -29.05 6.38
N ASP A 266 -11.51 -28.57 7.34
CA ASP A 266 -11.71 -27.29 8.04
C ASP A 266 -11.06 -26.09 7.33
N GLY A 267 -10.38 -26.32 6.20
CA GLY A 267 -9.68 -25.29 5.44
C GLY A 267 -8.38 -24.77 6.07
N ASN A 268 -8.03 -25.20 7.29
CA ASN A 268 -6.86 -24.72 8.05
C ASN A 268 -5.67 -25.69 7.96
N GLY A 269 -5.48 -26.29 6.80
CA GLY A 269 -4.32 -27.11 6.55
C GLY A 269 -4.36 -27.85 5.24
N ILE A 270 -3.30 -28.62 4.99
CA ILE A 270 -3.07 -29.29 3.73
C ILE A 270 -2.21 -30.54 3.92
N THR A 271 -2.58 -31.61 3.21
CA THR A 271 -1.72 -32.78 3.04
C THR A 271 -1.09 -32.74 1.66
N ILE A 272 0.24 -32.74 1.61
CA ILE A 272 1.02 -32.75 0.39
C ILE A 272 1.55 -34.17 0.18
N THR A 273 1.30 -34.77 -0.98
CA THR A 273 1.78 -36.12 -1.30
C THR A 273 2.74 -36.09 -2.48
N ASN A 274 3.99 -36.54 -2.26
CA ASN A 274 4.93 -36.78 -3.35
C ASN A 274 4.86 -38.21 -3.85
N THR A 275 4.74 -38.37 -5.16
CA THR A 275 4.84 -39.67 -5.84
C THR A 275 6.12 -39.74 -6.64
N TYR A 276 6.96 -40.74 -6.36
CA TYR A 276 8.20 -40.96 -7.09
C TYR A 276 7.91 -41.42 -8.52
N VAL A 277 8.48 -40.73 -9.50
CA VAL A 277 8.39 -41.06 -10.92
C VAL A 277 9.79 -41.44 -11.40
N PRO A 278 10.12 -42.75 -11.49
CA PRO A 278 11.44 -43.16 -11.94
C PRO A 278 11.64 -42.71 -13.40
N THR A 279 12.76 -42.04 -13.66
CA THR A 279 13.23 -41.79 -15.03
C THR A 279 13.44 -43.13 -15.71
N LYS A 280 12.55 -43.50 -16.64
CA LYS A 280 12.86 -44.60 -17.56
C LYS A 280 14.07 -44.15 -18.39
N PRO A 281 15.17 -44.92 -18.42
CA PRO A 281 16.21 -44.64 -19.39
C PRO A 281 15.59 -44.69 -20.80
N PRO A 282 16.05 -43.85 -21.75
CA PRO A 282 15.58 -43.94 -23.12
C PRO A 282 15.76 -45.39 -23.59
N ARG A 283 14.70 -46.02 -24.11
CA ARG A 283 14.84 -47.32 -24.78
C ARG A 283 15.89 -47.15 -25.86
N SER A 284 17.04 -47.79 -25.72
CA SER A 284 17.90 -48.05 -26.86
C SER A 284 17.06 -48.85 -27.85
N MET A 285 16.73 -48.25 -29.00
CA MET A 285 16.17 -49.00 -30.11
C MET A 285 17.21 -50.06 -30.50
N ILE A 286 16.99 -51.32 -30.14
CA ILE A 286 17.70 -52.41 -30.81
C ILE A 286 17.04 -52.50 -32.18
N ILE A 287 17.67 -51.92 -33.20
CA ILE A 287 17.31 -52.26 -34.57
C ILE A 287 17.72 -53.72 -34.74
N LYS A 288 16.76 -54.65 -34.65
CA LYS A 288 16.97 -56.01 -35.18
C LYS A 288 17.03 -55.89 -36.70
N THR A 289 18.19 -55.57 -37.25
CA THR A 289 18.48 -55.80 -38.66
C THR A 289 18.67 -57.30 -38.87
N GLY A 290 17.66 -57.94 -39.45
CA GLY A 290 17.82 -59.29 -40.00
C GLY A 290 16.66 -60.20 -39.68
N THR A 291 15.60 -60.14 -40.47
CA THR A 291 14.77 -61.30 -40.88
C THR A 291 13.65 -60.96 -41.88
N LEU A 292 13.84 -59.98 -42.76
CA LEU A 292 13.00 -59.78 -43.96
C LEU A 292 13.94 -59.10 -44.97
N GLU A 293 14.58 -59.85 -45.87
CA GLU A 293 14.36 -59.71 -47.32
C GLU A 293 15.06 -60.87 -48.09
N ILE A 294 15.34 -62.03 -47.46
CA ILE A 294 15.99 -63.15 -48.18
C ILE A 294 15.02 -63.83 -49.17
N PHE A 295 13.72 -63.83 -48.90
CA PHE A 295 12.73 -64.47 -49.78
C PHE A 295 12.55 -63.74 -51.13
N TRP A 296 12.75 -62.42 -51.19
CA TRP A 296 12.68 -61.65 -52.44
C TRP A 296 13.87 -61.95 -53.37
N ILE A 297 15.08 -62.12 -52.82
CA ILE A 297 16.29 -62.40 -53.62
C ILE A 297 16.22 -63.80 -54.26
N ILE A 298 15.71 -64.81 -53.53
CA ILE A 298 15.53 -66.17 -54.08
C ILE A 298 14.45 -66.17 -55.16
N GLY A 299 13.33 -65.45 -54.95
CA GLY A 299 12.25 -65.35 -55.93
C GLY A 299 12.69 -64.72 -57.26
N ILE A 300 13.46 -63.62 -57.21
CA ILE A 300 13.97 -62.95 -58.43
C ILE A 300 14.94 -63.87 -59.19
N SER A 301 15.78 -64.63 -58.50
CA SER A 301 16.73 -65.55 -59.12
C SER A 301 16.04 -66.65 -59.94
N VAL A 302 14.95 -67.23 -59.43
CA VAL A 302 14.17 -68.26 -60.15
C VAL A 302 13.45 -67.69 -61.38
N VAL A 303 12.93 -66.45 -61.28
CA VAL A 303 12.28 -65.78 -62.41
C VAL A 303 13.29 -65.46 -63.52
N MET A 304 14.49 -65.01 -63.18
CA MET A 304 15.56 -64.73 -64.16
C MET A 304 16.02 -66.00 -64.89
N ILE A 305 16.15 -67.13 -64.19
CA ILE A 305 16.47 -68.43 -64.81
C ILE A 305 15.35 -68.86 -65.77
N GLY A 306 14.08 -68.70 -65.37
CA GLY A 306 12.94 -69.01 -66.23
C GLY A 306 12.85 -68.12 -67.47
N PHE A 307 13.18 -66.83 -67.35
CA PHE A 307 13.18 -65.89 -68.47
C PHE A 307 14.34 -66.17 -69.45
N GLY A 308 15.53 -66.50 -68.94
CA GLY A 308 16.66 -66.93 -69.76
C GLY A 308 16.37 -68.21 -70.54
N TYR A 309 15.73 -69.21 -69.91
CA TYR A 309 15.31 -70.44 -70.60
C TYR A 309 14.25 -70.17 -71.68
N ARG A 310 13.34 -69.22 -71.45
CA ARG A 310 12.33 -68.83 -72.45
C ARG A 310 12.96 -68.16 -73.66
N LEU A 311 13.92 -67.25 -73.46
CA LEU A 311 14.67 -66.60 -74.54
C LEU A 311 15.49 -67.61 -75.36
N TYR A 312 16.24 -68.49 -74.69
CA TYR A 312 17.01 -69.57 -75.35
C TYR A 312 16.15 -70.45 -76.27
N ARG A 313 14.91 -70.75 -75.86
CA ARG A 313 14.00 -71.56 -76.69
C ARG A 313 13.44 -70.80 -77.90
N THR A 314 13.32 -69.48 -77.83
CA THR A 314 12.82 -68.65 -78.94
C THR A 314 13.85 -68.47 -80.05
N ASP A 315 15.14 -68.34 -79.72
CA ASP A 315 16.20 -68.22 -80.74
C ASP A 315 16.40 -69.54 -81.52
N ASN A 316 16.35 -70.69 -80.84
CA ASN A 316 16.46 -72.00 -81.51
C ASN A 316 15.25 -72.40 -82.37
N LYS A 317 14.22 -71.56 -82.50
CA LYS A 317 13.04 -71.82 -83.35
C LYS A 317 13.03 -71.04 -84.66
N ASN A 318 13.98 -70.15 -84.88
CA ASN A 318 14.03 -69.30 -86.07
C ASN A 318 15.09 -69.72 -87.10
N ASP A 319 15.83 -70.81 -86.87
CA ASP A 319 16.82 -71.36 -87.82
C ASP A 319 16.26 -72.48 -88.73
N ASP A 320 14.96 -72.80 -88.64
CA ASP A 320 14.30 -73.86 -89.44
C ASP A 320 13.32 -73.32 -90.51
N SER A 321 13.54 -72.10 -91.03
CA SER A 321 12.79 -71.63 -92.21
C SER A 321 13.63 -70.75 -93.17
N LEU A 322 14.09 -71.41 -94.24
CA LEU A 322 14.70 -70.92 -95.50
C LEU A 322 16.15 -70.40 -95.45
#